data_AF-A0A349ULC1-F1
#
_entry.id   AF-A0A349ULC1-F1
#
_cell.length_a   1.000
_cell.length_b   1.000
_cell.length_c   1.000
_cell.angle_alpha   90.00
_cell.angle_beta   90.00
_cell.angle_gamma   90.00
#
_symmetry.space_group_name_H-M   'P 1'
#
loop_
_entity.id
_entity.type
_entity.pdbx_description
1 polymer ?
#
loop_
_entity_poly.entity_id
_entity_poly.type
_entity_poly.pdbx_seq_one_letter_code
_entity_poly.pdbx_strand_id
1 'polypeptide(L)'
;MELVLGNEIYVAKEGLPPALRNRLIRLAAFQNPEFYRAQAIRLPTFDKPRVISCAEDHPHHIALPRGCLEDVRNLLTGLGVRQTLREERYSGTPFAVTFQ
;
A
#
# COMPACT_ATOMS: atom_id res chain seq x y z
N MET A 1 -7.08 -13.95 8.10
CA MET A 1 -6.46 -12.63 8.33
C MET A 1 -7.42 -11.57 7.86
N GLU A 2 -7.75 -10.60 8.71
CA GLU A 2 -8.66 -9.53 8.34
C GLU A 2 -7.91 -8.35 7.72
N LEU A 3 -8.44 -7.83 6.62
CA LEU A 3 -8.03 -6.58 5.97
C LEU A 3 -9.17 -5.59 6.12
N VAL A 4 -8.88 -4.38 6.59
CA VAL A 4 -9.90 -3.33 6.71
C VAL A 4 -9.71 -2.34 5.57
N LEU A 5 -10.78 -2.09 4.80
CA LEU A 5 -10.77 -1.17 3.68
C LEU A 5 -11.55 0.09 4.04
N GLY A 6 -10.82 1.20 4.22
CA GLY A 6 -11.35 2.52 4.55
C GLY A 6 -10.83 3.58 3.59
N ASN A 7 -10.24 4.67 4.10
CA ASN A 7 -9.45 5.61 3.31
C ASN A 7 -8.16 4.97 2.77
N GLU A 8 -7.64 3.97 3.47
CA GLU A 8 -6.52 3.11 3.13
C GLU A 8 -6.88 1.64 3.37
N ILE A 9 -5.93 0.74 3.12
CA ILE A 9 -6.03 -0.66 3.48
C ILE A 9 -5.24 -0.85 4.76
N TYR A 10 -5.91 -1.21 5.84
CA TYR A 10 -5.28 -1.48 7.11
C TYR A 10 -5.05 -2.96 7.31
N VAL A 11 -3.82 -3.27 7.71
CA VAL A 11 -3.35 -4.63 7.94
C VAL A 11 -2.80 -4.74 9.35
N ALA A 12 -3.45 -5.54 10.21
CA ALA A 12 -2.98 -5.77 11.57
C ALA A 12 -1.59 -6.40 11.57
N LYS A 13 -0.68 -5.87 12.41
CA LYS A 13 0.69 -6.38 12.55
C LYS A 13 0.77 -7.63 13.40
N GLU A 14 -0.18 -7.83 14.29
CA GLU A 14 -0.23 -8.99 15.18
C GLU A 14 -0.21 -10.29 14.37
N GLY A 15 0.67 -11.22 14.76
CA GLY A 15 0.86 -12.48 14.03
C GLY A 15 1.58 -12.38 12.67
N LEU A 16 1.91 -11.18 12.16
CA LEU A 16 2.68 -11.03 10.91
C LEU A 16 4.19 -11.11 11.15
N PRO A 17 4.89 -12.07 10.50
CA PRO A 17 6.35 -12.11 10.53
C PRO A 17 6.94 -10.81 9.96
N PRO A 18 8.11 -10.34 10.47
CA PRO A 18 8.77 -9.13 9.97
C PRO A 18 9.03 -9.15 8.46
N ALA A 19 9.33 -10.33 7.90
CA ALA A 19 9.52 -10.49 6.45
C ALA A 19 8.24 -10.17 5.65
N LEU A 20 7.06 -10.57 6.15
CA LEU A 20 5.79 -10.29 5.48
C LEU A 20 5.41 -8.81 5.62
N ARG A 21 5.66 -8.20 6.79
CA ARG A 21 5.50 -6.75 6.99
C ARG A 21 6.32 -5.95 5.98
N ASN A 22 7.59 -6.29 5.81
CA ASN A 22 8.47 -5.65 4.84
C ASN A 22 8.01 -5.85 3.38
N ARG A 23 7.47 -7.03 3.05
CA ARG A 23 6.89 -7.27 1.71
C ARG A 23 5.66 -6.39 1.46
N LEU A 24 4.78 -6.25 2.45
CA LEU A 24 3.61 -5.38 2.37
C LEU A 24 4.01 -3.91 2.17
N ILE A 25 4.95 -3.39 2.97
CA ILE A 25 5.47 -2.02 2.82
C ILE A 25 6.07 -1.79 1.43
N ARG A 26 6.75 -2.80 0.87
CA ARG A 26 7.33 -2.73 -0.47
C ARG A 26 6.29 -2.74 -1.60
N LEU A 27 5.08 -3.24 -1.39
CA LEU A 27 4.00 -3.16 -2.39
C LEU A 27 3.62 -1.71 -2.69
N ALA A 28 3.67 -0.85 -1.67
CA ALA A 28 3.42 0.57 -1.81
C ALA A 28 4.70 1.39 -2.01
N ALA A 29 5.81 0.77 -2.41
CA ALA A 29 7.09 1.45 -2.59
C ALA A 29 7.56 1.43 -4.05
N PHE A 30 8.10 2.54 -4.52
CA PHE A 30 8.59 2.70 -5.89
C PHE A 30 9.87 3.53 -5.96
N GLN A 31 10.57 3.42 -7.08
CA GLN A 31 11.80 4.15 -7.34
C GLN A 31 11.52 5.65 -7.51
N ASN A 32 12.25 6.51 -6.79
CA ASN A 32 12.04 7.96 -6.86
C ASN A 32 12.61 8.54 -8.18
N PRO A 33 11.78 8.95 -9.16
CA PRO A 33 12.27 9.47 -10.43
C PRO A 33 13.15 10.72 -10.26
N GLU A 34 12.92 11.53 -9.21
CA GLU A 34 13.71 12.73 -8.96
C GLU A 34 15.14 12.42 -8.53
N PHE A 35 15.34 11.34 -7.75
CA PHE A 35 16.67 10.88 -7.38
C PHE A 35 17.47 10.51 -8.64
N TYR A 36 16.88 9.69 -9.51
CA TYR A 36 17.53 9.22 -10.73
C TYR A 36 17.78 10.36 -11.73
N ARG A 37 16.86 11.31 -11.85
CA ARG A 37 17.05 12.51 -12.66
C ARG A 37 18.22 13.35 -12.14
N ALA A 38 18.25 13.66 -10.85
CA ALA A 38 19.32 14.45 -10.23
C ALA A 38 20.69 13.75 -10.38
N GLN A 39 20.72 12.42 -10.20
CA GLN A 39 21.93 11.63 -10.42
C GLN A 39 22.43 11.70 -11.88
N ALA A 40 21.53 11.61 -12.87
CA ALA A 40 21.89 11.63 -14.29
C ALA A 40 22.57 12.94 -14.72
N ILE A 41 22.18 14.08 -14.13
CA ILE A 41 22.76 15.41 -14.40
C ILE A 41 23.77 15.86 -13.34
N ARG A 42 24.26 14.95 -12.50
CA ARG A 42 25.28 15.20 -11.46
C ARG A 42 24.91 16.29 -10.45
N LEU A 43 23.62 16.41 -10.13
CA LEU A 43 23.13 17.28 -9.05
C LEU A 43 23.17 16.57 -7.68
N PRO A 44 23.17 17.33 -6.56
CA PRO A 44 23.09 16.75 -5.23
C PRO A 44 21.84 15.90 -5.01
N THR A 45 22.05 14.70 -4.47
CA THR A 45 21.01 13.72 -4.15
C THR A 45 20.79 13.49 -2.65
N PHE A 46 21.51 14.24 -1.79
CA PHE A 46 21.52 14.07 -0.33
C PHE A 46 20.13 14.07 0.31
N ASP A 47 19.22 14.91 -0.18
CA ASP A 47 17.84 15.04 0.35
C ASP A 47 16.80 14.28 -0.49
N LYS A 48 17.24 13.47 -1.46
CA LYS A 48 16.35 12.72 -2.35
C LYS A 48 16.42 11.24 -1.98
N PRO A 49 15.39 10.65 -1.35
CA PRO A 49 15.40 9.22 -1.11
C PRO A 49 15.35 8.47 -2.44
N ARG A 50 16.06 7.34 -2.54
CA ARG A 50 16.07 6.50 -3.75
C ARG A 50 14.75 5.79 -3.99
N VAL A 51 14.04 5.48 -2.92
CA VAL A 51 12.76 4.77 -2.92
C VAL A 51 11.78 5.60 -2.09
N ILE A 52 10.59 5.81 -2.64
CA ILE A 52 9.46 6.41 -1.93
C ILE A 52 8.56 5.25 -1.49
N SER A 53 8.15 5.25 -0.22
CA SER A 53 7.11 4.34 0.27
C SER A 53 5.87 5.15 0.59
N CYS A 54 4.73 4.73 0.06
CA CYS A 54 3.41 5.25 0.39
C CYS A 54 2.73 4.41 1.47
N ALA A 55 3.42 3.45 2.08
CA ALA A 55 2.90 2.72 3.22
C ALA A 55 3.15 3.50 4.50
N GLU A 56 2.17 3.56 5.38
CA GLU A 56 2.34 4.09 6.74
C GLU A 56 2.54 2.93 7.73
N ASP A 57 3.65 2.97 8.45
CA ASP A 57 3.98 2.01 9.48
C ASP A 57 3.53 2.54 10.84
N HIS A 58 2.36 2.08 11.31
CA HIS A 58 1.84 2.42 12.64
C HIS A 58 2.21 1.33 13.66
N PRO A 59 2.15 1.60 14.99
CA PRO A 59 2.54 0.61 16.00
C PRO A 59 1.82 -0.75 15.89
N HIS A 60 0.52 -0.74 15.56
CA HIS A 60 -0.33 -1.93 15.57
C HIS A 60 -0.77 -2.41 14.19
N HIS A 61 -0.63 -1.58 13.15
CA HIS A 61 -1.06 -1.91 11.80
C HIS A 61 -0.17 -1.24 10.74
N ILE A 62 -0.25 -1.74 9.51
CA ILE A 62 0.34 -1.12 8.33
C ILE A 62 -0.81 -0.56 7.52
N ALA A 63 -0.73 0.71 7.13
CA ALA A 63 -1.67 1.31 6.19
C ALA A 63 -1.05 1.31 4.78
N LEU A 64 -1.85 0.92 3.79
CA LEU A 64 -1.44 0.86 2.39
C LEU A 64 -2.42 1.65 1.53
N PRO A 65 -1.98 2.29 0.44
CA PRO A 65 -2.86 2.93 -0.51
C PRO A 65 -3.92 1.96 -1.04
N ARG A 66 -5.16 2.43 -1.21
CA ARG A 66 -6.27 1.59 -1.72
C ARG A 66 -6.00 0.92 -3.07
N GLY A 67 -5.18 1.55 -3.89
CA GLY A 67 -4.76 0.98 -5.19
C GLY A 67 -3.99 -0.34 -5.05
N CYS A 68 -3.36 -0.61 -3.90
CA CYS A 68 -2.59 -1.83 -3.65
C CYS A 68 -3.47 -3.04 -3.24
N LEU A 69 -4.80 -2.93 -3.24
CA LEU A 69 -5.67 -3.98 -2.71
C LEU A 69 -5.48 -5.32 -3.44
N GLU A 70 -5.41 -5.29 -4.77
CA GLU A 70 -5.20 -6.50 -5.55
C GLU A 70 -3.81 -7.10 -5.28
N ASP A 71 -2.77 -6.28 -5.22
CA ASP A 71 -1.41 -6.72 -4.90
C ASP A 71 -1.30 -7.36 -3.52
N VAL A 72 -1.97 -6.80 -2.51
CA VAL A 72 -2.03 -7.36 -1.16
C VAL A 72 -2.73 -8.71 -1.17
N ARG A 73 -3.87 -8.82 -1.86
CA ARG A 73 -4.61 -10.10 -1.97
C ARG A 73 -3.79 -11.16 -2.69
N ASN A 74 -3.11 -10.78 -3.77
CA ASN A 74 -2.24 -11.68 -4.54
C ASN A 74 -1.06 -12.15 -3.70
N LEU A 75 -0.40 -11.25 -2.97
CA LEU A 75 0.71 -11.60 -2.07
C LEU A 75 0.26 -12.59 -0.99
N LEU A 76 -0.85 -12.32 -0.31
CA LEU A 76 -1.35 -13.17 0.77
C LEU A 76 -1.82 -14.53 0.25
N THR A 77 -2.54 -14.54 -0.88
CA THR A 77 -3.03 -15.78 -1.52
C THR A 77 -1.87 -16.64 -2.02
N GLY A 78 -0.83 -16.04 -2.61
CA GLY A 78 0.38 -16.75 -3.01
C GLY A 78 1.17 -17.37 -1.84
N LEU A 79 0.96 -16.88 -0.63
CA LEU A 79 1.51 -17.44 0.61
C LEU A 79 0.54 -18.42 1.31
N GLY A 80 -0.62 -18.71 0.71
CA GLY A 80 -1.65 -19.58 1.29
C GLY A 80 -2.43 -18.94 2.44
N VAL A 81 -2.32 -17.62 2.65
CA VAL A 81 -2.98 -16.91 3.75
C VAL A 81 -4.39 -16.53 3.33
N ARG A 82 -5.40 -17.18 3.93
CA ARG A 82 -6.80 -16.80 3.73
C ARG A 82 -7.07 -15.42 4.33
N GLN A 83 -7.56 -14.50 3.49
CA GLN A 83 -7.92 -13.15 3.91
C GLN A 83 -9.44 -12.90 3.87
N THR A 84 -9.94 -12.09 4.81
CA THR A 84 -11.30 -11.54 4.84
C THR A 84 -11.20 -10.03 4.68
N LEU A 85 -12.12 -9.43 3.92
CA LEU A 85 -12.14 -7.98 3.70
C LEU A 85 -13.31 -7.39 4.50
N ARG A 86 -13.01 -6.48 5.42
CA ARG A 86 -13.98 -5.68 6.15
C ARG A 86 -14.09 -4.32 5.47
N GLU A 87 -15.24 -4.07 4.86
CA GLU A 87 -15.54 -2.84 4.15
C GLU A 87 -16.02 -1.77 5.15
N GLU A 88 -15.29 -0.67 5.26
CA GLU A 88 -15.65 0.50 6.07
C GLU A 88 -15.77 1.79 5.23
N ARG A 89 -15.61 1.70 3.90
CA ARG A 89 -15.86 2.82 3.01
C ARG A 89 -17.34 3.18 3.02
N TYR A 90 -17.62 4.48 2.96
CA TYR A 90 -18.96 4.97 2.65
C TYR A 90 -19.26 4.73 1.17
N SER A 91 -20.27 3.90 0.87
CA SER A 91 -20.67 3.56 -0.51
C SER A 91 -21.27 4.75 -1.27
N GLY A 92 -21.59 5.85 -0.58
CA GLY A 92 -22.35 6.93 -1.16
C GLY A 92 -23.80 6.56 -1.41
N THR A 93 -24.53 7.51 -2.00
CA THR A 93 -25.87 7.32 -2.53
C THR A 93 -25.74 7.22 -4.05
N PRO A 94 -26.12 6.09 -4.68
CA PRO A 94 -26.02 5.97 -6.14
C PRO A 94 -26.93 7.01 -6.79
N PHE A 95 -26.40 7.72 -7.78
CA PHE A 95 -27.15 8.69 -8.56
C PHE A 95 -27.30 8.16 -10.00
N ALA A 96 -28.54 8.05 -10.46
CA ALA A 96 -28.83 7.53 -11.80
C ALA A 96 -28.48 8.58 -12.85
N VAL A 97 -27.40 8.37 -13.59
CA VAL A 97 -27.00 9.19 -14.74
C VAL A 97 -26.78 8.32 -15.96
N THR A 98 -27.10 8.88 -17.12
CA THR A 98 -26.84 8.27 -18.42
C THR A 98 -25.79 9.14 -19.12
N PHE A 99 -24.70 8.54 -19.58
CA PHE A 99 -23.70 9.21 -20.40
C PHE A 99 -24.11 9.09 -21.88
N GLN A 100 -24.03 10.19 -22.64
CA GLN A 100 -24.25 10.23 -24.09
C GLN A 100 -22.94 10.09 -24.86
#